data_AF-A0A7W8UI90-F1
#
_entry.id   AF-A0A7W8UI90-F1
#
_cell.length_a   1.000
_cell.length_b   1.000
_cell.length_c   1.000
_cell.angle_alpha   90.00
_cell.angle_beta   90.00
_cell.angle_gamma   90.00
#
_symmetry.space_group_name_H-M   'P 1'
#
loop_
_entity.id
_entity.type
_entity.pdbx_description
1 polymer ?
#
loop_
_entity_poly.entity_id
_entity_poly.type
_entity_poly.pdbx_seq_one_letter_code
_entity_poly.pdbx_strand_id
1 'polypeptide(L)' 'MTPEERAILKALASMCVQYMDDGRNGLVHKSMSAGEGAVEVLASYDLVKPEPWGGFWTDEGLRLLDED' A
#
# COMPACT_ATOMS: atom_id res chain seq x y z
N MET A 1 -12.77 -4.37 7.87
CA MET A 1 -11.53 -5.06 8.28
C MET A 1 -11.70 -5.57 9.70
N THR A 2 -11.43 -6.85 9.92
CA THR A 2 -11.22 -7.41 11.26
C THR A 2 -9.88 -6.91 11.85
N PRO A 3 -9.65 -7.05 13.16
CA PRO A 3 -8.34 -6.71 13.76
C PRO A 3 -7.17 -7.47 13.11
N GLU A 4 -7.35 -8.75 12.79
CA GLU A 4 -6.34 -9.58 12.15
C GLU A 4 -6.04 -9.13 10.72
N GLU A 5 -7.09 -8.85 9.92
CA GLU A 5 -6.93 -8.32 8.56
C GLU A 5 -6.19 -6.97 8.60
N ARG A 6 -6.56 -6.09 9.53
CA ARG A 6 -5.91 -4.80 9.72
C ARG A 6 -4.42 -4.96 10.04
N ALA A 7 -4.06 -5.86 10.94
CA ALA A 7 -2.66 -6.12 11.29
C ALA A 7 -1.84 -6.62 10.09
N ILE A 8 -2.42 -7.50 9.28
CA ILE A 8 -1.80 -8.02 8.05
C ILE A 8 -1.62 -6.90 7.02
N LEU A 9 -2.66 -6.10 6.79
CA LEU A 9 -2.63 -4.99 5.83
C LEU A 9 -1.65 -3.90 6.25
N LYS A 10 -1.55 -3.59 7.55
CA LYS A 10 -0.54 -2.67 8.08
C LYS A 10 0.87 -3.20 7.83
N ALA A 11 1.13 -4.48 8.09
CA ALA A 11 2.43 -5.08 7.81
C ALA A 11 2.79 -5.04 6.31
N LEU A 12 1.82 -5.34 5.43
CA LEU A 12 1.99 -5.22 3.98
C LEU A 12 2.26 -3.76 3.57
N ALA A 13 1.47 -2.81 4.08
CA ALA A 13 1.62 -1.40 3.78
C ALA A 13 2.99 -0.87 4.20
N SER A 14 3.46 -1.21 5.41
CA SER A 14 4.80 -0.84 5.90
C SER A 14 5.92 -1.45 5.06
N MET A 15 5.75 -2.66 4.54
CA MET A 15 6.69 -3.25 3.58
C MET A 15 6.69 -2.47 2.26
N CYS A 16 5.50 -2.07 1.76
CA CYS A 16 5.38 -1.27 0.56
C CYS A 16 6.08 0.09 0.72
N VAL A 17 5.93 0.74 1.88
CA VAL A 17 6.64 1.98 2.18
C VAL A 17 8.16 1.78 2.11
N GLN A 18 8.68 0.74 2.76
CA GLN A 18 10.13 0.52 2.81
C GLN A 18 10.78 0.23 1.45
N TYR A 19 10.08 -0.43 0.53
CA TYR A 19 10.69 -0.95 -0.70
C TYR A 19 10.18 -0.29 -1.98
N MET A 20 9.00 0.34 -1.94
CA MET A 20 8.31 0.87 -3.11
C MET A 20 7.99 2.36 -3.00
N ASP A 21 8.07 2.98 -1.81
CA ASP A 21 7.82 4.42 -1.70
C ASP A 21 8.94 5.21 -2.40
N ASP A 22 8.53 6.01 -3.39
CA ASP A 22 9.39 6.94 -4.11
C ASP A 22 9.10 8.40 -3.69
N GLY A 23 8.39 8.59 -2.57
CA GLY A 23 8.02 9.88 -2.01
C GLY A 23 7.08 10.66 -2.93
N ARG A 24 7.66 11.42 -3.88
CA ARG A 24 6.89 12.29 -4.80
C ARG A 24 5.93 11.52 -5.70
N ASN A 25 6.22 10.25 -5.99
CA ASN A 25 5.45 9.44 -6.93
C ASN A 25 4.55 8.41 -6.24
N GLY A 26 4.48 8.41 -4.90
CA GLY A 26 3.80 7.38 -4.13
C GLY A 26 4.50 6.03 -4.22
N LEU A 27 3.73 4.94 -4.20
CA LEU A 27 4.25 3.59 -4.39
C LEU A 27 4.59 3.35 -5.85
N VAL A 28 5.78 2.82 -6.10
CA VAL A 28 6.26 2.39 -7.42
C VAL A 28 6.62 0.92 -7.37
N HIS A 29 5.82 0.06 -8.02
CA HIS A 29 6.04 -1.39 -8.00
C HIS A 29 7.22 -1.85 -8.87
N LYS A 30 7.78 -0.98 -9.73
CA LYS A 30 8.96 -1.24 -10.58
C LYS A 30 8.85 -2.52 -11.43
N SER A 31 7.64 -2.82 -11.92
CA SER A 31 7.30 -4.06 -12.63
C SER A 31 7.65 -5.36 -11.87
N MET A 32 7.73 -5.29 -10.53
CA MET A 32 7.87 -6.46 -9.68
C MET A 32 6.49 -7.07 -9.45
N SER A 33 6.29 -8.33 -9.85
CA SER A 33 5.01 -9.02 -9.67
C SER A 33 4.49 -9.00 -8.22
N ALA A 34 5.38 -9.09 -7.23
CA ALA A 34 5.01 -8.95 -5.82
C ALA A 34 4.52 -7.53 -5.46
N GLY A 35 5.11 -6.50 -6.07
CA GLY A 35 4.70 -5.11 -5.88
C GLY A 35 3.37 -4.79 -6.56
N GLU A 36 3.15 -5.33 -7.76
CA GLU A 36 1.87 -5.23 -8.47
C GLU A 36 0.75 -5.86 -7.64
N GLY A 37 0.96 -7.10 -7.16
CA GLY A 37 0.00 -7.76 -6.28
C GLY A 37 -0.23 -7.02 -4.95
N ALA A 38 0.81 -6.44 -4.36
CA ALA A 38 0.65 -5.65 -3.13
C ALA A 38 -0.21 -4.39 -3.36
N VAL A 39 0.01 -3.68 -4.47
CA VAL A 39 -0.80 -2.51 -4.86
C VAL A 39 -2.24 -2.93 -5.11
N GLU A 40 -2.49 -4.02 -5.84
CA GLU A 40 -3.83 -4.53 -6.08
C GLU A 40 -4.56 -4.90 -4.77
N VAL A 41 -3.87 -5.60 -3.86
CA VAL A 41 -4.44 -5.93 -2.55
C VAL A 41 -4.77 -4.66 -1.77
N LEU A 42 -3.84 -3.72 -1.62
CA LEU A 42 -4.09 -2.48 -0.88
C LEU A 42 -5.21 -1.63 -1.51
N ALA A 43 -5.30 -1.62 -2.84
CA ALA A 43 -6.37 -0.94 -3.57
C ALA A 43 -7.75 -1.58 -3.35
N SER A 44 -7.81 -2.92 -3.22
CA SER A 44 -9.07 -3.62 -2.93
C SER A 44 -9.67 -3.29 -1.55
N TYR A 45 -8.88 -2.69 -0.66
CA TYR A 45 -9.29 -2.19 0.65
C TYR A 45 -9.39 -0.65 0.69
N ASP A 46 -9.38 0.03 -0.45
CA ASP A 46 -9.41 1.51 -0.56
C ASP A 46 -8.22 2.22 0.14
N LEU A 47 -7.10 1.52 0.36
CA LEU A 47 -5.91 2.07 1.01
C LEU A 47 -4.95 2.75 0.02
N VAL A 48 -4.99 2.31 -1.23
CA VAL A 48 -4.19 2.85 -2.34
C VAL A 48 -5.10 3.11 -3.53
N LYS A 49 -4.96 4.26 -4.15
CA LYS A 49 -5.49 4.52 -5.49
C LYS A 49 -4.49 3.97 -6.52
N PRO A 50 -4.84 2.91 -7.28
CA PRO A 50 -3.92 2.28 -8.20
C PRO A 50 -3.68 3.14 -9.45
N GLU A 51 -2.46 3.09 -9.96
CA GLU A 51 -1.98 3.73 -11.19
C GLU A 51 -1.09 2.74 -11.96
N PRO A 52 -0.81 2.94 -13.26
CA PRO A 52 -0.09 1.96 -14.08
C PRO A 52 1.31 1.55 -13.60
N TRP A 53 1.94 2.33 -12.71
CA TRP A 53 3.28 2.07 -12.16
C TRP A 53 3.27 1.77 -10.65
N GLY A 54 2.10 1.71 -10.03
CA GLY A 54 1.95 1.58 -8.59
C GLY A 54 0.69 2.27 -8.10
N GLY A 55 0.83 3.30 -7.27
CA GLY A 55 -0.33 4.03 -6.79
C GLY A 55 -0.03 5.04 -5.70
N PHE A 56 -1.07 5.77 -5.33
CA PHE A 56 -1.00 6.78 -4.29
C PHE A 56 -1.80 6.35 -3.06
N TRP A 57 -1.26 6.55 -1.87
CA TRP A 57 -2.01 6.32 -0.64
C TRP A 57 -3.28 7.17 -0.61
N THR A 58 -4.37 6.58 -0.15
CA THR A 58 -5.58 7.33 0.24
C THR A 58 -5.44 7.87 1.66
N ASP A 59 -6.37 8.72 2.09
CA ASP A 59 -6.39 9.21 3.47
C ASP A 59 -6.53 8.06 4.50
N GLU A 60 -7.25 6.98 4.16
CA GLU A 60 -7.34 5.79 5.03
C GLU A 60 -6.04 4.98 5.01
N GLY A 61 -5.38 4.86 3.85
CA GLY A 61 -4.07 4.23 3.74
C GLY A 61 -3.00 4.92 4.60
N LEU A 62 -2.97 6.25 4.56
CA LEU A 62 -2.09 7.05 5.42
C LEU A 62 -2.43 6.87 6.90
N ARG A 63 -3.72 6.89 7.26
CA ARG A 63 -4.14 6.65 8.64
C ARG A 63 -3.72 5.28 9.16
N LEU A 64 -3.83 4.23 8.34
CA LEU A 64 -3.40 2.88 8.70
C LEU A 64 -1.89 2.81 8.99
N LEU A 65 -1.08 3.59 8.27
CA LEU A 65 0.37 3.66 8.46
C LEU A 65 0.75 4.42 9.74
N ASP A 66 -0.04 5.42 10.13
CA ASP A 66 0.19 6.26 11.32
C ASP A 66 -0.35 5.64 12.63
N GLU A 67 -1.06 4.52 12.57
CA GLU A 67 -1.46 3.78 13.77
C GLU A 67 -0.22 3.21 14.48
N ASP A 68 -0.19 3.18 15.82
CA ASP A 68 0.86 2.53 16.63
C ASP A 68 0.58 1.02 16.82
#